data_AF-A0AA90PT83-F1
#
_entry.id   AF-A0AA90PT83-F1
#
_cell.length_a   1.000
_cell.length_b   1.000
_cell.length_c   1.000
_cell.angle_alpha   90.00
_cell.angle_beta   90.00
_cell.angle_gamma   90.00
#
_symmetry.space_group_name_H-M   'P 1'
#
loop_
_entity.id
_entity.type
_entity.pdbx_description
1 polymer ?
#
loop_
_entity_poly.entity_id
_entity_poly.type
_entity_poly.pdbx_seq_one_letter_code
_entity_poly.pdbx_strand_id
1 'polypeptide(L)'
;MTSTKRKLVKLDGQTGDYAEVDKIRLKREARELIEYIKKNIDPNKDEYGIWTSVVPLCQDVLAEKIPLPVSFFSLPLRYESREQLLETGFDELFSEFKLTISGAAREILDEVVIDGVRYMYADFEE
;
A
#
# COMPACT_ATOMS: atom_id res chain seq x y z
N MET A 1 -13.79 -11.52 -11.07
CA MET A 1 -14.06 -10.14 -10.65
C MET A 1 -14.09 -10.16 -9.13
N THR A 2 -13.23 -9.40 -8.47
CA THR A 2 -13.32 -9.19 -7.02
C THR A 2 -14.53 -8.30 -6.76
N SER A 3 -15.43 -8.70 -5.85
CA SER A 3 -16.53 -7.82 -5.43
C SER A 3 -15.95 -6.62 -4.70
N THR A 4 -16.55 -5.44 -4.88
CA THR A 4 -16.17 -4.24 -4.13
C THR A 4 -17.39 -3.59 -3.52
N LYS A 5 -17.19 -2.96 -2.36
CA LYS A 5 -18.19 -2.22 -1.63
C LYS A 5 -17.76 -0.78 -1.45
N ARG A 6 -18.63 0.13 -1.89
CA ARG A 6 -18.49 1.56 -1.65
C ARG A 6 -18.70 1.88 -0.18
N LYS A 7 -17.74 2.57 0.41
CA LYS A 7 -17.74 3.00 1.82
C LYS A 7 -17.36 4.47 1.92
N LEU A 8 -17.93 5.17 2.89
CA LEU A 8 -17.50 6.51 3.27
C LEU A 8 -16.36 6.39 4.29
N VAL A 9 -15.17 6.83 3.92
CA VAL A 9 -13.93 6.66 4.68
C VAL A 9 -13.48 8.00 5.24
N LYS A 10 -13.15 8.04 6.53
CA LYS A 10 -12.61 9.25 7.17
C LYS A 10 -11.23 9.56 6.60
N LEU A 11 -10.94 10.83 6.35
CA LEU A 11 -9.59 11.29 5.99
C LEU A 11 -8.78 11.64 7.24
N ASP A 12 -7.48 11.34 7.20
CA ASP A 12 -6.52 11.83 8.17
C ASP A 12 -6.40 13.36 8.05
N GLY A 13 -6.43 14.04 9.20
CA GLY A 13 -6.44 15.50 9.22
C GLY A 13 -5.10 16.13 8.85
N GLN A 14 -4.00 15.38 8.89
CA GLN A 14 -2.65 15.87 8.60
C GLN A 14 -2.25 15.54 7.16
N THR A 15 -2.48 14.31 6.71
CA THR A 15 -2.03 13.85 5.39
C THR A 15 -3.12 13.96 4.32
N GLY A 16 -4.40 13.89 4.71
CA GLY A 16 -5.52 13.79 3.78
C GLY A 16 -5.72 12.39 3.20
N ASP A 17 -4.94 11.40 3.64
CA ASP A 17 -5.10 10.00 3.25
C ASP A 17 -6.28 9.35 3.98
N TYR A 18 -6.73 8.18 3.53
CA TYR A 18 -7.72 7.40 4.23
C TYR A 18 -7.21 6.93 5.60
N ALA A 19 -8.02 7.13 6.64
CA ALA A 19 -7.75 6.65 7.99
C ALA A 19 -7.91 5.13 8.16
N GLU A 20 -8.36 4.44 7.10
CA GLU A 20 -8.49 2.98 7.04
C GLU A 20 -8.10 2.49 5.64
N VAL A 21 -7.68 1.24 5.57
CA VAL A 21 -7.19 0.61 4.34
C VAL A 21 -8.01 -0.62 3.99
N ASP A 22 -8.07 -0.94 2.71
CA ASP A 22 -8.63 -2.19 2.22
C ASP A 22 -7.69 -3.36 2.56
N LYS A 23 -7.98 -4.03 3.69
CA LYS A 23 -7.16 -5.15 4.19
C LYS A 23 -7.19 -6.37 3.27
N ILE A 24 -8.26 -6.58 2.50
CA ILE A 24 -8.37 -7.73 1.60
C ILE A 24 -7.43 -7.51 0.42
N ARG A 25 -7.54 -6.35 -0.22
CA ARG A 25 -6.61 -5.90 -1.27
C ARG A 25 -5.18 -5.91 -0.78
N LEU A 26 -4.91 -5.31 0.38
CA LEU A 26 -3.57 -5.20 0.93
C LEU A 26 -2.90 -6.56 1.13
N LYS A 27 -3.64 -7.56 1.63
CA LYS A 27 -3.12 -8.94 1.76
C LYS A 27 -2.92 -9.62 0.42
N ARG A 28 -3.75 -9.32 -0.59
CA ARG A 28 -3.58 -9.84 -1.95
C ARG A 28 -2.28 -9.29 -2.57
N GLU A 29 -2.10 -7.97 -2.53
CA GLU A 29 -0.92 -7.27 -3.04
C GLU A 29 0.36 -7.71 -2.30
N ALA A 30 0.30 -7.88 -0.98
CA ALA A 30 1.43 -8.39 -0.21
C ALA A 30 1.88 -9.79 -0.68
N ARG A 31 0.94 -10.69 -1.01
CA ARG A 31 1.25 -12.03 -1.55
C ARG A 31 1.84 -11.93 -2.94
N GLU A 32 1.19 -11.17 -3.83
CA GLU A 32 1.66 -10.95 -5.21
C GLU A 32 3.09 -10.41 -5.22
N LEU A 33 3.39 -9.44 -4.36
CA LEU A 33 4.72 -8.85 -4.24
C LEU A 33 5.75 -9.85 -3.70
N ILE A 34 5.43 -10.61 -2.65
CA ILE A 34 6.33 -11.67 -2.14
C ILE A 34 6.63 -12.71 -3.22
N GLU A 35 5.60 -13.17 -3.95
CA GLU A 35 5.79 -14.17 -5.00
C GLU A 35 6.60 -13.63 -6.18
N TYR A 36 6.40 -12.36 -6.55
CA TYR A 36 7.25 -11.70 -7.54
C TYR A 36 8.71 -11.63 -7.08
N ILE A 37 8.98 -11.18 -5.85
CA ILE A 37 10.34 -11.06 -5.29
C ILE A 37 11.03 -12.44 -5.31
N LYS A 38 10.37 -13.48 -4.79
CA LYS A 38 10.91 -14.85 -4.77
C LYS A 38 11.25 -15.39 -6.14
N LYS A 39 10.47 -15.01 -7.16
CA LYS A 39 10.62 -15.53 -8.52
C LYS A 39 11.70 -14.79 -9.32
N ASN A 40 11.81 -13.47 -9.13
CA ASN A 40 12.56 -12.62 -10.05
C ASN A 40 13.81 -11.96 -9.44
N ILE A 41 13.91 -11.87 -8.10
CA ILE A 41 14.99 -11.13 -7.43
C ILE A 41 15.93 -12.11 -6.72
N ASP A 42 17.18 -12.20 -7.19
CA ASP A 42 18.22 -13.00 -6.56
C ASP A 42 18.61 -12.41 -5.20
N PRO A 43 18.42 -13.12 -4.08
CA PRO A 43 18.74 -12.60 -2.75
C PRO A 43 20.23 -12.30 -2.55
N ASN A 44 21.12 -12.85 -3.38
CA ASN A 44 22.56 -12.55 -3.34
C ASN A 44 22.93 -11.30 -4.16
N LYS A 45 21.97 -10.74 -4.91
CA LYS A 45 22.13 -9.55 -5.77
C LYS A 45 21.06 -8.50 -5.45
N ASP A 46 20.72 -8.37 -4.18
CA ASP A 46 19.71 -7.45 -3.69
C ASP A 46 20.31 -6.09 -3.34
N GLU A 47 20.68 -5.32 -4.36
CA GLU A 47 21.36 -4.02 -4.22
C GLU A 47 20.59 -3.03 -3.33
N TYR A 48 19.26 -3.05 -3.41
CA TYR A 48 18.40 -2.10 -2.71
C TYR A 48 17.84 -2.65 -1.39
N GLY A 49 18.13 -3.89 -1.01
CA GLY A 49 17.62 -4.49 0.23
C GLY A 49 16.12 -4.80 0.19
N ILE A 50 15.58 -5.19 -0.97
CA ILE A 50 14.19 -5.60 -1.16
C ILE A 50 13.84 -6.80 -0.25
N TRP A 51 14.73 -7.79 -0.15
CA TRP A 51 14.54 -8.97 0.70
C TRP A 51 14.53 -8.64 2.19
N THR A 52 15.28 -7.63 2.63
CA THR A 52 15.41 -7.27 4.04
C THR A 52 14.43 -6.20 4.49
N SER A 53 13.85 -5.43 3.56
CA SER A 53 12.93 -4.33 3.88
C SER A 53 11.48 -4.59 3.45
N VAL A 54 11.27 -5.14 2.25
CA VAL A 54 9.92 -5.27 1.66
C VAL A 54 9.30 -6.62 2.04
N VAL A 55 10.06 -7.71 1.99
CA VAL A 55 9.54 -9.03 2.37
C VAL A 55 9.05 -9.07 3.82
N PRO A 56 9.79 -8.56 4.84
CA PRO A 56 9.30 -8.53 6.21
C PRO A 56 8.05 -7.67 6.37
N LEU A 57 7.98 -6.52 5.71
CA LEU A 57 6.79 -5.65 5.73
C LEU A 57 5.55 -6.38 5.19
N CYS A 58 5.67 -7.08 4.07
CA CYS A 58 4.58 -7.89 3.52
C CYS A 58 4.20 -9.03 4.46
N GLN A 59 5.16 -9.69 5.11
CA GLN A 59 4.88 -10.75 6.09
C GLN A 59 4.14 -10.21 7.31
N ASP A 60 4.51 -9.03 7.81
CA ASP A 60 3.84 -8.38 8.93
C ASP A 60 2.42 -7.93 8.57
N VAL A 61 2.19 -7.45 7.34
CA VAL A 61 0.85 -7.21 6.79
C VAL A 61 0.01 -8.50 6.81
N LEU A 62 0.56 -9.60 6.29
CA LEU A 62 -0.15 -10.87 6.21
C LEU A 62 -0.45 -11.47 7.58
N ALA A 63 0.43 -11.22 8.55
CA ALA A 63 0.28 -11.65 9.94
C ALA A 63 -0.52 -10.66 10.80
N GLU A 64 -0.99 -9.54 10.24
CA GLU A 64 -1.71 -8.47 10.93
C GLU A 64 -0.96 -7.91 12.16
N LYS A 65 0.37 -7.77 12.04
CA LYS A 65 1.25 -7.36 13.15
C LYS A 65 1.56 -5.87 13.20
N ILE A 66 1.19 -5.13 12.16
CA ILE A 66 1.46 -3.69 12.06
C ILE A 66 0.17 -2.87 12.17
N PRO A 67 0.22 -1.69 12.79
CA PRO A 67 -0.86 -0.73 12.71
C PRO A 67 -1.01 -0.23 11.26
N LEU A 68 -2.25 -0.02 10.84
CA LEU A 68 -2.61 0.48 9.52
C LEU A 68 -3.47 1.75 9.69
N PRO A 69 -3.37 2.73 8.78
CA PRO A 69 -2.40 2.83 7.68
C PRO A 69 -0.96 3.07 8.15
N VAL A 70 0.02 2.69 7.33
CA VAL A 70 1.44 3.01 7.54
C VAL A 70 1.75 4.33 6.85
N SER A 71 2.48 5.24 7.51
CA SER A 71 2.87 6.50 6.88
C SER A 71 3.63 6.27 5.58
N PHE A 72 3.16 6.88 4.48
CA PHE A 72 3.81 6.76 3.17
C PHE A 72 5.31 7.12 3.22
N PHE A 73 5.68 8.11 4.04
CA PHE A 73 7.06 8.55 4.19
C PHE A 73 7.97 7.58 4.95
N SER A 74 7.38 6.62 5.66
CA SER A 74 8.11 5.57 6.39
C SER A 74 8.30 4.28 5.57
N LEU A 75 7.67 4.19 4.38
CA LEU A 75 7.78 3.01 3.53
C LEU A 75 9.18 2.90 2.91
N PRO A 76 9.70 1.68 2.75
CA PRO A 76 11.03 1.45 2.21
C PRO A 76 11.10 1.82 0.72
N LEU A 77 12.32 1.91 0.20
CA LEU A 77 12.63 2.10 -1.22
C LEU A 77 12.01 3.38 -1.84
N ARG A 78 11.76 4.40 -1.02
CA ARG A 78 11.13 5.64 -1.47
C ARG A 78 12.02 6.41 -2.45
N TYR A 79 13.32 6.45 -2.19
CA TYR A 79 14.27 7.13 -3.06
C TYR A 79 14.39 6.37 -4.40
N GLU A 80 14.59 5.06 -4.32
CA GLU A 80 14.79 4.15 -5.44
C GLU A 80 13.59 4.16 -6.40
N SER A 81 12.37 4.15 -5.85
CA SER A 81 11.14 4.28 -6.65
C SER A 81 11.03 5.67 -7.29
N ARG A 82 11.35 6.75 -6.57
CA ARG A 82 11.30 8.12 -7.12
C ARG A 82 12.30 8.35 -8.26
N GLU A 83 13.50 7.79 -8.13
CA GLU A 83 14.56 7.90 -9.12
C GLU A 83 14.48 6.80 -10.20
N GLN A 84 13.42 5.99 -10.23
CA GLN A 84 13.19 4.93 -11.23
C GLN A 84 14.34 3.90 -11.30
N LEU A 85 14.92 3.58 -10.15
CA LEU A 85 16.05 2.64 -10.02
C LEU A 85 15.61 1.18 -9.89
N LEU A 86 14.33 0.96 -9.59
CA LEU A 86 13.73 -0.34 -9.38
C LEU A 86 13.35 -0.98 -10.72
N GLU A 87 13.39 -2.32 -10.78
CA GLU A 87 12.86 -3.06 -11.93
C GLU A 87 11.36 -2.74 -12.12
N THR A 88 10.95 -2.44 -13.35
CA THR A 88 9.58 -1.96 -13.66
C THR A 88 8.49 -2.87 -13.10
N GLY A 89 8.61 -4.20 -13.26
CA GLY A 89 7.59 -5.13 -12.76
C GLY A 89 7.51 -5.18 -11.23
N PHE A 90 8.62 -4.94 -10.54
CA PHE A 90 8.64 -4.80 -9.09
C PHE A 90 8.03 -3.46 -8.66
N ASP A 91 8.44 -2.35 -9.29
CA ASP A 91 8.01 -1.00 -8.91
C ASP A 91 6.50 -0.80 -9.10
N GLU A 92 5.91 -1.39 -10.15
CA GLU A 92 4.46 -1.40 -10.37
C GLU A 92 3.73 -2.07 -9.20
N LEU A 93 4.08 -3.33 -8.89
CA LEU A 93 3.46 -4.07 -7.79
C LEU A 93 3.69 -3.39 -6.43
N PHE A 94 4.90 -2.87 -6.21
CA PHE A 94 5.25 -2.20 -4.97
C PHE A 94 4.53 -0.86 -4.81
N SER A 95 4.32 -0.12 -5.90
CA SER A 95 3.57 1.14 -5.88
C SER A 95 2.11 0.92 -5.52
N GLU A 96 1.46 -0.09 -6.10
CA GLU A 96 0.10 -0.49 -5.74
C GLU A 96 0.00 -0.83 -4.25
N PHE A 97 0.93 -1.66 -3.75
CA PHE A 97 1.02 -2.01 -2.34
C PHE A 97 1.23 -0.77 -1.44
N LYS A 98 2.14 0.15 -1.81
CA LYS A 98 2.41 1.38 -1.06
C LYS A 98 1.16 2.27 -0.96
N LEU A 99 0.39 2.40 -2.03
CA LEU A 99 -0.85 3.18 -2.01
C LEU A 99 -1.85 2.57 -1.04
N THR A 100 -2.06 1.25 -1.11
CA THR A 100 -3.02 0.56 -0.23
C THR A 100 -2.59 0.60 1.23
N ILE A 101 -1.33 0.27 1.56
CA ILE A 101 -0.86 0.20 2.95
C ILE A 101 -0.87 1.56 3.65
N SER A 102 -0.71 2.65 2.88
CA SER A 102 -0.71 4.02 3.40
C SER A 102 -2.09 4.67 3.45
N GLY A 103 -3.12 4.03 2.88
CA GLY A 103 -4.42 4.68 2.73
C GLY A 103 -4.41 5.83 1.71
N ALA A 104 -3.35 5.96 0.92
CA ALA A 104 -3.29 6.97 -0.13
C ALA A 104 -4.39 6.72 -1.16
N ALA A 105 -5.11 7.79 -1.49
CA ALA A 105 -6.17 7.72 -2.48
C ALA A 105 -5.61 7.40 -3.86
N ARG A 106 -6.11 6.32 -4.47
CA ARG A 106 -5.78 5.95 -5.86
C ARG A 106 -6.55 6.77 -6.88
N GLU A 107 -7.77 7.13 -6.51
CA GLU A 107 -8.67 7.96 -7.28
C GLU A 107 -9.20 9.06 -6.35
N ILE A 108 -9.26 10.29 -6.85
CA ILE A 108 -9.88 11.39 -6.14
C ILE A 108 -11.39 11.25 -6.31
N LEU A 109 -12.08 10.86 -5.24
CA LEU A 109 -13.54 10.74 -5.18
C LEU A 109 -14.13 11.93 -4.43
N ASP A 110 -15.45 12.09 -4.51
CA ASP A 110 -16.14 13.22 -3.89
C ASP A 110 -15.86 13.29 -2.38
N GLU A 111 -15.27 14.40 -1.95
CA GLU A 111 -15.04 14.70 -0.54
C GLU A 111 -16.34 15.19 0.10
N VAL A 112 -16.64 14.65 1.28
CA VAL A 112 -17.80 15.02 2.08
C VAL A 112 -17.32 15.50 3.46
N VAL A 113 -17.83 16.63 3.92
CA VAL A 113 -17.58 17.13 5.28
C VAL A 113 -18.81 16.92 6.14
N ILE A 114 -18.67 16.18 7.24
CA ILE A 114 -19.74 15.92 8.22
C ILE A 114 -19.24 16.38 9.58
N ASP A 115 -19.93 17.35 10.19
CA ASP A 115 -19.56 17.93 11.49
C ASP A 115 -18.10 18.40 11.60
N GLY A 116 -17.56 18.95 10.50
CA GLY A 116 -16.18 19.42 10.41
C GLY A 116 -15.12 18.32 10.20
N VAL A 117 -15.52 17.06 10.08
CA VAL A 117 -14.64 15.93 9.73
C VAL A 117 -14.73 15.65 8.23
N ARG A 118 -13.56 15.50 7.59
CA ARG A 118 -13.45 15.18 6.16
C ARG A 118 -13.56 13.68 5.94
N TYR A 119 -14.35 13.31 4.94
CA TYR A 119 -14.54 11.95 4.47
C TYR A 119 -14.44 11.91 2.95
N MET A 120 -14.19 10.73 2.40
CA MET A 120 -14.22 10.49 0.96
C MET A 120 -14.74 9.07 0.71
N TYR A 121 -15.49 8.91 -0.38
CA TYR A 121 -15.92 7.57 -0.78
C TYR A 121 -14.71 6.75 -1.25
N ALA A 122 -14.70 5.47 -0.95
CA ALA A 122 -13.71 4.51 -1.44
C ALA A 122 -14.38 3.15 -1.71
N ASP A 123 -13.87 2.43 -2.70
CA ASP A 123 -14.35 1.09 -3.06
C ASP A 123 -13.36 0.06 -2.49
N PHE A 124 -13.80 -0.71 -1.48
CA PHE A 124 -13.00 -1.75 -0.80
C PHE A 124 -13.41 -3.13 -1.29
N GLU A 125 -12.46 -4.05 -1.45
CA GLU A 125 -12.69 -5.46 -1.74
C GLU A 125 -13.53 -6.13 -0.63
N GLU A 126 -14.39 -7.09 -1.03
CA GLU A 126 -15.20 -7.94 -0.14
C GLU A 126 -14.76 -9.40 -0.13
#